data_AF-A0ABD4KVP8-F1
#
_entry.id   AF-A0ABD4KVP8-F1
#
_cell.length_a   1.000
_cell.length_b   1.000
_cell.length_c   1.000
_cell.angle_alpha   90.00
_cell.angle_beta   90.00
_cell.angle_gamma   90.00
#
_symmetry.space_group_name_H-M   'P 1'
#
loop_
_entity.id
_entity.type
_entity.pdbx_description
1 polymer ?
#
loop_
_entity_poly.entity_id
_entity_poly.type
_entity_poly.pdbx_seq_one_letter_code
_entity_poly.pdbx_strand_id
1 'polypeptide(L)'
;MIPIPICYSDFDPDFTFTSRNVEVKGGKTAKHYLEFAIADFEQDKTDKGRINSFSNAKRALHLQVETLASLFGFDAIKTKGARYASFPKYIEFITKCGIVTPRILTKLNRVRNAVEHAYYTPSKDETENFIDVVELFIAATDRALYQFPIDIEFLPMTIL
;
A
#
# COMPACT_ATOMS: atom_id res chain seq x y z
N MET A 1 -7.98 27.29 0.13
CA MET A 1 -8.86 26.17 0.52
C MET A 1 -8.62 25.06 -0.48
N ILE A 2 -8.06 23.93 -0.05
CA ILE A 2 -7.89 22.76 -0.94
C ILE A 2 -9.30 22.22 -1.22
N PRO A 3 -9.72 22.05 -2.49
CA PRO A 3 -11.05 21.53 -2.77
C PRO A 3 -11.17 20.13 -2.17
N ILE A 4 -12.22 19.93 -1.37
CA ILE A 4 -12.54 18.63 -0.81
C ILE A 4 -12.90 17.72 -2.00
N PRO A 5 -12.33 16.51 -2.10
CA PRO A 5 -12.66 15.57 -3.17
C PRO A 5 -14.17 15.32 -3.20
N ILE A 6 -14.74 15.32 -4.41
CA ILE A 6 -16.20 15.28 -4.69
C ILE A 6 -16.88 14.03 -4.10
N CYS A 7 -16.12 13.00 -3.71
CA CYS A 7 -16.64 11.82 -3.00
C CYS A 7 -17.26 12.08 -1.61
N TYR A 8 -17.24 13.31 -1.09
CA TYR A 8 -17.91 13.64 0.18
C TYR A 8 -19.34 14.18 0.02
N SER A 9 -19.76 14.61 -1.18
CA SER A 9 -21.14 15.05 -1.44
C SER A 9 -22.09 13.92 -1.84
N ASP A 10 -21.54 12.72 -2.08
CA ASP A 10 -22.28 11.51 -2.49
C ASP A 10 -22.39 10.48 -1.35
N PHE A 11 -22.46 10.93 -0.09
CA PHE A 11 -23.12 10.07 0.89
C PHE A 11 -24.57 9.96 0.41
N ASP A 12 -24.89 8.82 -0.17
CA ASP A 12 -26.26 8.44 -0.46
C ASP A 12 -27.08 8.72 0.81
N PRO A 13 -28.09 9.60 0.77
CA PRO A 13 -28.90 9.91 1.95
C PRO A 13 -29.56 8.65 2.54
N ASP A 14 -29.56 7.54 1.80
CA ASP A 14 -30.13 6.27 2.19
C ASP A 14 -29.17 5.38 2.98
N PHE A 15 -27.89 5.74 3.19
CA PHE A 15 -27.02 4.97 4.11
C PHE A 15 -25.90 5.77 4.81
N THR A 16 -25.51 5.29 5.99
CA THR A 16 -24.30 5.68 6.72
C THR A 16 -23.39 4.48 6.92
N PHE A 17 -22.09 4.69 7.17
CA PHE A 17 -21.17 3.61 7.49
C PHE A 17 -20.33 3.94 8.72
N THR A 18 -19.99 2.91 9.49
CA THR A 18 -18.97 3.04 10.53
C THR A 18 -17.63 2.53 10.01
N SER A 19 -16.55 3.18 10.43
CA SER A 19 -15.20 2.79 10.06
C SER A 19 -14.39 2.40 11.28
N ARG A 20 -13.43 1.50 11.10
CA ARG A 20 -12.46 1.14 12.14
C ARG A 20 -11.04 1.26 11.62
N ASN A 21 -10.14 1.70 12.49
CA ASN A 21 -8.71 1.62 12.25
C ASN A 21 -8.25 0.17 12.21
N VAL A 22 -7.54 -0.19 11.16
CA VAL A 22 -6.98 -1.53 10.98
C VAL A 22 -5.75 -1.68 11.86
N GLU A 23 -5.78 -2.68 12.75
CA GLU A 23 -4.61 -3.04 13.54
C GLU A 23 -3.56 -3.73 12.65
N VAL A 24 -2.44 -3.06 12.42
CA VAL A 24 -1.31 -3.64 11.68
C VAL A 24 -0.54 -4.60 12.59
N LYS A 25 -0.44 -5.88 12.19
CA LYS A 25 0.27 -6.91 12.94
C LYS A 25 1.74 -6.53 13.16
N GLY A 26 2.20 -6.56 14.41
CA GLY A 26 3.63 -6.46 14.76
C GLY A 26 4.17 -5.04 15.01
N GLY A 27 3.32 -4.00 15.07
CA GLY A 27 3.69 -2.66 15.52
C GLY A 27 4.55 -1.82 14.58
N LYS A 28 5.08 -2.42 13.50
CA LYS A 28 5.75 -1.71 12.40
C LYS A 28 4.80 -1.61 11.21
N THR A 29 4.66 -0.41 10.67
CA THR A 29 3.81 -0.11 9.51
C THR A 29 4.65 0.06 8.24
N ALA A 30 4.02 0.03 7.08
CA ALA A 30 4.68 0.34 5.82
C ALA A 30 5.38 1.71 5.86
N LYS A 31 4.74 2.70 6.50
CA LYS A 31 5.27 4.04 6.70
C LYS A 31 6.59 4.06 7.48
N HIS A 32 6.76 3.24 8.51
CA HIS A 32 8.05 3.15 9.23
C HIS A 32 9.19 2.69 8.31
N TYR A 33 8.93 1.71 7.44
CA TYR A 33 9.95 1.26 6.48
C TYR A 33 10.22 2.30 5.40
N LEU A 34 9.22 3.08 4.99
CA LEU A 34 9.41 4.20 4.08
C LEU A 34 10.28 5.29 4.72
N GLU A 35 10.04 5.64 5.98
CA GLU A 35 10.85 6.60 6.73
C GLU A 35 12.31 6.16 6.82
N PHE A 36 12.58 4.87 7.07
CA PHE A 36 13.94 4.32 7.00
C PHE A 36 14.54 4.45 5.60
N ALA A 37 13.76 4.19 4.56
CA ALA A 37 14.22 4.31 3.18
C ALA A 37 14.65 5.74 2.84
N ILE A 38 13.84 6.72 3.22
CA ILE A 38 14.11 8.15 3.01
C ILE A 38 15.36 8.56 3.82
N ALA A 39 15.42 8.20 5.10
CA ALA A 39 16.56 8.51 5.96
C ALA A 39 17.88 7.93 5.40
N ASP A 40 17.88 6.66 4.99
CA ASP A 40 19.06 6.02 4.39
C ASP A 40 19.47 6.72 3.07
N PHE A 41 18.50 7.11 2.24
CA PHE A 41 18.77 7.82 0.98
C PHE A 41 19.35 9.22 1.20
N GLU A 42 18.84 9.94 2.20
CA GLU A 42 19.22 11.31 2.51
C GLU A 42 20.58 11.39 3.22
N GLN A 43 20.82 10.51 4.19
CA GLN A 43 21.96 10.58 5.11
C GLN A 43 23.19 9.83 4.61
N ASP A 44 23.02 8.75 3.84
CA ASP A 44 24.11 7.91 3.35
C ASP A 44 24.15 7.91 1.81
N LYS A 45 25.07 8.70 1.23
CA LYS A 45 25.24 8.80 -0.24
C LYS A 45 26.11 7.69 -0.84
N THR A 46 26.52 6.71 -0.03
CA THR A 46 27.31 5.55 -0.50
C THR A 46 26.42 4.50 -1.16
N ASP A 47 27.05 3.49 -1.77
CA ASP A 47 26.36 2.30 -2.27
C ASP A 47 25.55 1.60 -1.18
N LYS A 48 26.08 1.56 0.05
CA LYS A 48 25.40 0.94 1.20
C LYS A 48 24.10 1.68 1.52
N GLY A 49 24.13 3.01 1.58
CA GLY A 49 22.95 3.83 1.80
C GLY A 49 21.87 3.59 0.75
N ARG A 50 22.26 3.53 -0.52
CA ARG A 50 21.33 3.21 -1.63
C ARG A 50 20.73 1.81 -1.52
N ILE A 51 21.55 0.80 -1.24
CA ILE A 51 21.09 -0.59 -1.06
C ILE A 51 20.10 -0.69 0.11
N ASN A 52 20.42 -0.06 1.24
CA ASN A 52 19.56 -0.04 2.42
C ASN A 52 18.25 0.68 2.14
N SER A 53 18.34 1.86 1.53
CA SER A 53 17.19 2.67 1.15
C SER A 53 16.23 1.90 0.25
N PHE A 54 16.74 1.34 -0.85
CA PHE A 54 15.93 0.54 -1.78
C PHE A 54 15.31 -0.69 -1.09
N SER A 55 16.08 -1.39 -0.26
CA SER A 55 15.60 -2.55 0.50
C SER A 55 14.47 -2.18 1.47
N ASN A 56 14.56 -1.02 2.12
CA ASN A 56 13.54 -0.52 3.04
C ASN A 56 12.29 -0.05 2.29
N ALA A 57 12.42 0.65 1.15
CA ALA A 57 11.30 1.02 0.29
C ALA A 57 10.54 -0.24 -0.20
N LYS A 58 11.26 -1.30 -0.55
CA LYS A 58 10.66 -2.58 -0.95
C LYS A 58 9.87 -3.21 0.19
N ARG A 59 10.41 -3.21 1.42
CA ARG A 59 9.69 -3.71 2.60
C ARG A 59 8.43 -2.91 2.87
N ALA A 60 8.49 -1.58 2.73
CA ALA A 60 7.33 -0.70 2.86
C ALA A 60 6.23 -1.10 1.87
N LEU A 61 6.58 -1.24 0.59
CA LEU A 61 5.64 -1.67 -0.46
C LEU A 61 5.01 -3.04 -0.16
N HIS A 62 5.84 -4.03 0.16
CA HIS A 62 5.39 -5.39 0.45
C HIS A 62 4.40 -5.40 1.63
N LEU A 63 4.75 -4.74 2.73
CA LEU A 63 3.92 -4.69 3.92
C LEU A 63 2.59 -3.97 3.65
N GLN A 64 2.59 -2.88 2.88
CA GLN A 64 1.36 -2.18 2.51
C GLN A 64 0.43 -3.07 1.68
N VAL A 65 0.99 -3.75 0.67
CA VAL A 65 0.26 -4.69 -0.19
C VAL A 65 -0.33 -5.85 0.61
N GLU A 66 0.45 -6.44 1.52
CA GLU A 66 -0.02 -7.52 2.40
C GLU A 66 -1.12 -7.04 3.35
N THR A 67 -0.97 -5.83 3.91
CA THR A 67 -1.96 -5.23 4.81
C THR A 67 -3.27 -4.99 4.09
N LEU A 68 -3.24 -4.41 2.89
CA LEU A 68 -4.42 -4.21 2.05
C LEU A 68 -5.06 -5.55 1.66
N ALA A 69 -4.26 -6.54 1.24
CA ALA A 69 -4.81 -7.84 0.88
C ALA A 69 -5.49 -8.51 2.09
N SER A 70 -4.85 -8.49 3.26
CA SER A 70 -5.43 -8.99 4.51
C SER A 70 -6.74 -8.27 4.84
N LEU A 71 -6.76 -6.95 4.73
CA LEU A 71 -7.92 -6.10 5.00
C LEU A 71 -9.12 -6.46 4.12
N PHE A 72 -8.87 -6.75 2.84
CA PHE A 72 -9.90 -7.14 1.88
C PHE A 72 -10.22 -8.65 1.90
N GLY A 73 -9.71 -9.40 2.88
CA GLY A 73 -10.10 -10.79 3.12
C GLY A 73 -9.23 -11.85 2.44
N PHE A 74 -8.04 -11.51 1.93
CA PHE A 74 -7.13 -12.49 1.34
C PHE A 74 -6.76 -13.63 2.31
N ASP A 75 -6.68 -13.31 3.61
CA ASP A 75 -6.36 -14.29 4.66
C ASP A 75 -7.38 -15.44 4.75
N ALA A 76 -8.63 -15.24 4.31
CA ALA A 76 -9.67 -16.25 4.29
C ALA A 76 -9.57 -17.21 3.10
N ILE A 77 -8.96 -16.76 1.99
CA ILE A 77 -8.89 -17.50 0.73
C ILE A 77 -7.48 -18.03 0.40
N LYS A 78 -6.44 -17.55 1.10
CA LYS A 78 -5.08 -18.06 0.93
C LYS A 78 -5.03 -19.54 1.33
N THR A 79 -4.12 -20.30 0.70
CA THR A 79 -3.95 -21.74 0.94
C THR A 79 -3.85 -22.04 2.44
N LYS A 80 -4.73 -22.91 2.95
CA LYS A 80 -4.74 -23.30 4.37
C LYS A 80 -3.35 -23.82 4.77
N GLY A 81 -2.81 -23.28 5.86
CA GLY A 81 -1.48 -23.59 6.37
C GLY A 81 -0.33 -22.76 5.78
N ALA A 82 -0.56 -21.98 4.71
CA ALA A 82 0.46 -21.06 4.20
C ALA A 82 0.60 -19.84 5.12
N ARG A 83 1.81 -19.65 5.69
CA ARG A 83 2.12 -18.49 6.53
C ARG A 83 2.16 -17.19 5.71
N TYR A 84 2.63 -17.27 4.46
CA TYR A 84 2.77 -16.15 3.52
C TYR A 84 2.42 -16.61 2.10
N ALA A 85 1.96 -15.69 1.25
CA ALA A 85 1.85 -15.91 -0.19
C ALA A 85 3.01 -15.22 -0.93
N SER A 86 3.16 -15.50 -2.22
CA SER A 86 4.12 -14.76 -3.04
C SER A 86 3.59 -13.35 -3.32
N PHE A 87 4.49 -12.37 -3.44
CA PHE A 87 4.12 -10.98 -3.75
C PHE A 87 3.20 -10.84 -4.98
N PRO A 88 3.44 -11.56 -6.10
CA PRO A 88 2.50 -11.53 -7.23
C PRO A 88 1.07 -11.94 -6.89
N LYS A 89 0.86 -12.89 -5.97
CA LYS A 89 -0.49 -13.30 -5.55
C LYS A 89 -1.21 -12.21 -4.77
N TYR A 90 -0.51 -11.50 -3.88
CA TYR A 90 -1.08 -10.36 -3.18
C TYR A 90 -1.48 -9.24 -4.14
N ILE A 91 -0.58 -8.94 -5.09
CA ILE A 91 -0.84 -7.96 -6.14
C ILE A 91 -2.05 -8.34 -6.99
N GLU A 92 -2.13 -9.58 -7.47
CA GLU A 92 -3.27 -10.07 -8.25
C GLU A 92 -4.58 -9.90 -7.48
N PHE A 93 -4.58 -10.23 -6.19
CA PHE A 93 -5.76 -10.09 -5.33
C PHE A 93 -6.22 -8.64 -5.19
N ILE A 94 -5.35 -7.72 -4.76
CA ILE A 94 -5.73 -6.31 -4.59
C ILE A 94 -6.11 -5.63 -5.91
N THR A 95 -5.60 -6.14 -7.05
CA THR A 95 -6.03 -5.72 -8.39
C THR A 95 -7.48 -6.13 -8.66
N LYS A 96 -7.84 -7.38 -8.35
CA LYS A 96 -9.21 -7.88 -8.48
C LYS A 96 -10.18 -7.14 -7.55
N CYS A 97 -9.71 -6.67 -6.39
CA CYS A 97 -10.47 -5.81 -5.49
C CYS A 97 -10.63 -4.36 -6.00
N GLY A 98 -9.98 -3.97 -7.09
CA GLY A 98 -10.06 -2.61 -7.65
C GLY A 98 -9.22 -1.56 -6.92
N ILE A 99 -8.31 -1.98 -6.02
CA ILE A 99 -7.50 -1.06 -5.19
C ILE A 99 -6.35 -0.45 -6.00
N VAL A 100 -5.75 -1.25 -6.89
CA VAL A 100 -4.55 -0.87 -7.65
C VAL A 100 -4.75 -1.09 -9.14
N THR A 101 -4.33 -0.13 -9.95
CA THR A 101 -4.38 -0.26 -11.41
C THR A 101 -3.21 -1.08 -11.95
N PRO A 102 -3.39 -1.85 -13.04
CA PRO A 102 -2.32 -2.61 -13.70
C PRO A 102 -1.08 -1.77 -14.09
N ARG A 103 -1.26 -0.47 -14.34
CA ARG A 103 -0.16 0.44 -14.72
C ARG A 103 0.83 0.68 -13.58
N ILE A 104 0.33 0.91 -12.35
CA ILE A 104 1.16 1.08 -11.15
C ILE A 104 1.93 -0.21 -10.87
N LEU A 105 1.27 -1.36 -11.02
CA LEU A 105 1.86 -2.69 -10.83
C LEU A 105 2.97 -3.00 -11.83
N THR A 106 2.79 -2.57 -13.08
CA THR A 106 3.81 -2.75 -14.13
C THR A 106 5.07 -1.95 -13.81
N LYS A 107 4.94 -0.72 -13.29
CA LYS A 107 6.08 0.08 -12.83
C LYS A 107 6.78 -0.58 -11.63
N LEU A 108 6.02 -0.97 -10.61
CA LEU A 108 6.55 -1.61 -9.41
C LEU A 108 7.28 -2.92 -9.72
N ASN A 109 6.72 -3.77 -10.59
CA ASN A 109 7.35 -5.04 -10.98
C ASN A 109 8.60 -4.85 -11.85
N ARG A 110 8.64 -3.85 -12.74
CA ARG A 110 9.84 -3.55 -13.54
C ARG A 110 11.00 -3.10 -12.66
N VAL A 111 10.75 -2.19 -11.73
CA VAL A 111 11.79 -1.67 -10.81
C VAL A 111 12.24 -2.75 -9.84
N ARG A 112 11.31 -3.57 -9.30
CA ARG A 112 11.67 -4.71 -8.42
C ARG A 112 12.50 -5.76 -9.15
N ASN A 113 12.11 -6.15 -10.37
CA ASN A 113 12.79 -7.20 -11.13
C ASN A 113 14.18 -6.78 -11.64
N ALA A 114 14.38 -5.50 -11.97
CA ALA A 114 15.69 -5.01 -12.40
C ALA A 114 16.73 -5.24 -11.30
N VAL A 115 16.40 -4.87 -10.06
CA VAL A 115 17.32 -4.91 -8.91
C VAL A 115 17.44 -6.30 -8.26
N GLU A 116 16.42 -7.16 -8.36
CA GLU A 116 16.47 -8.53 -7.78
C GLU A 116 17.37 -9.50 -8.56
N HIS A 117 17.63 -9.26 -9.85
CA HIS A 117 18.23 -10.25 -10.75
C HIS A 117 19.62 -9.91 -11.29
N ALA A 118 20.17 -8.77 -10.91
CA ALA A 118 21.58 -8.46 -11.12
C ALA A 118 22.13 -8.00 -9.78
N TYR A 119 23.26 -8.54 -9.34
CA TYR A 119 24.01 -8.12 -8.14
C TYR A 119 24.59 -6.70 -8.33
N TYR A 120 23.82 -5.77 -8.90
CA TYR A 120 24.20 -4.39 -9.16
C TYR A 120 23.61 -3.48 -8.08
N THR A 121 24.35 -2.44 -7.75
CA THR A 121 23.88 -1.38 -6.86
C THR A 121 22.92 -0.49 -7.64
N PRO A 122 21.68 -0.24 -7.17
CA PRO A 122 20.77 0.67 -7.83
C PRO A 122 21.41 2.06 -7.91
N SER A 123 21.21 2.74 -9.03
CA SER A 123 21.63 4.14 -9.19
C SER A 123 20.83 5.05 -8.24
N LYS A 124 21.33 6.27 -8.04
CA LYS A 124 20.64 7.28 -7.26
C LYS A 124 19.22 7.51 -7.80
N ASP A 125 19.09 7.75 -9.10
CA ASP A 125 17.81 8.04 -9.74
C ASP A 125 16.86 6.85 -9.67
N GLU A 126 17.34 5.61 -9.86
CA GLU A 126 16.49 4.42 -9.68
C GLU A 126 15.98 4.28 -8.25
N THR A 127 16.81 4.59 -7.27
CA THR A 127 16.45 4.51 -5.84
C THR A 127 15.43 5.58 -5.49
N GLU A 128 15.67 6.83 -5.91
CA GLU A 128 14.77 7.98 -5.71
C GLU A 128 13.39 7.73 -6.33
N ASN A 129 13.36 7.35 -7.62
CA ASN A 129 12.12 7.03 -8.32
C ASN A 129 11.35 5.89 -7.66
N PHE A 130 12.03 4.90 -7.09
CA PHE A 130 11.37 3.81 -6.40
C PHE A 130 10.74 4.27 -5.08
N ILE A 131 11.45 5.08 -4.29
CA ILE A 131 10.93 5.68 -3.06
C ILE A 131 9.68 6.50 -3.37
N ASP A 132 9.73 7.38 -4.37
CA ASP A 132 8.61 8.25 -4.75
C ASP A 132 7.36 7.45 -5.12
N VAL A 133 7.53 6.38 -5.91
CA VAL A 133 6.40 5.51 -6.29
C VAL A 133 5.82 4.79 -5.07
N VAL A 134 6.68 4.33 -4.15
CA VAL A 134 6.23 3.67 -2.91
C VAL A 134 5.52 4.65 -1.99
N GLU A 135 6.04 5.87 -1.85
CA GLU A 135 5.43 6.94 -1.07
C GLU A 135 4.04 7.29 -1.61
N LEU A 136 3.93 7.53 -2.92
CA LEU A 136 2.65 7.80 -3.57
C LEU A 136 1.66 6.64 -3.39
N PHE A 137 2.14 5.39 -3.50
CA PHE A 137 1.31 4.21 -3.29
C PHE A 137 0.78 4.12 -1.86
N ILE A 138 1.65 4.33 -0.86
CA ILE A 138 1.25 4.34 0.55
C ILE A 138 0.25 5.48 0.76
N ALA A 139 0.57 6.72 0.37
CA ALA A 139 -0.31 7.87 0.54
C ALA A 139 -1.70 7.67 -0.11
N ALA A 140 -1.75 7.07 -1.29
CA ALA A 140 -3.01 6.79 -2.00
C ALA A 140 -3.86 5.70 -1.33
N THR A 141 -3.25 4.80 -0.56
CA THR A 141 -3.92 3.64 0.04
C THR A 141 -4.06 3.71 1.55
N ASP A 142 -3.36 4.62 2.21
CA ASP A 142 -3.30 4.74 3.68
C ASP A 142 -4.68 4.99 4.29
N ARG A 143 -5.52 5.75 3.58
CA ARG A 143 -6.90 6.02 3.99
C ARG A 143 -7.71 4.75 4.20
N ALA A 144 -7.48 3.71 3.39
CA ALA A 144 -8.18 2.44 3.54
C ALA A 144 -7.86 1.76 4.87
N LEU A 145 -6.70 2.03 5.49
CA LEU A 145 -6.33 1.46 6.77
C LEU A 145 -6.97 2.20 7.96
N TYR A 146 -7.24 3.50 7.83
CA TYR A 146 -7.83 4.29 8.92
C TYR A 146 -9.35 4.42 8.84
N GLN A 147 -9.91 4.29 7.63
CA GLN A 147 -11.33 4.50 7.36
C GLN A 147 -11.93 3.30 6.62
N PHE A 148 -11.52 2.08 6.96
CA PHE A 148 -12.13 0.90 6.36
C PHE A 148 -13.58 0.77 6.83
N PRO A 149 -14.57 0.73 5.92
CA PRO A 149 -15.97 0.56 6.30
C PRO A 149 -16.17 -0.85 6.88
N ILE A 150 -16.74 -0.92 8.07
CA ILE A 150 -17.00 -2.19 8.79
C ILE A 150 -18.48 -2.50 8.96
N ASP A 151 -19.33 -1.49 8.86
CA ASP A 151 -20.77 -1.62 8.95
C ASP A 151 -21.43 -0.59 8.04
N ILE A 152 -22.58 -0.95 7.49
CA ILE A 152 -23.41 -0.09 6.65
C ILE A 152 -24.81 -0.13 7.25
N GLU A 153 -25.31 1.04 7.61
CA GLU A 153 -26.67 1.22 8.11
C GLU A 153 -27.47 1.96 7.04
N PHE A 154 -28.53 1.31 6.55
CA PHE A 154 -29.48 1.95 5.64
C PHE A 154 -30.40 2.86 6.45
N LEU A 155 -30.39 4.15 6.10
CA LEU A 155 -31.24 5.14 6.74
C LEU A 155 -32.68 4.97 6.23
N PRO A 156 -33.70 5.10 7.09
CA PRO A 156 -35.07 5.01 6.65
C PRO A 156 -35.36 6.13 5.63
N MET A 157 -35.91 5.76 4.46
CA MET A 157 -36.35 6.76 3.48
C MET A 157 -37.26 7.78 4.16
N THR A 158 -37.01 9.06 3.92
CA THR A 158 -37.91 10.10 4.39
C THR A 158 -39.21 9.98 3.59
N ILE A 159 -40.22 9.32 4.15
CA ILE A 159 -41.57 9.30 3.57
C ILE A 159 -42.16 10.70 3.84
N LEU A 160 -41.94 11.62 2.90
CA LEU A 160 -42.67 12.90 2.81
C LEU A 160 -43.89 12.73 1.91
#